data_AF-A0A1V9YF69-F1
#
_entry.id   AF-A0A1V9YF69-F1
#
_cell.length_a   1.000
_cell.length_b   1.000
_cell.length_c   1.000
_cell.angle_alpha   90.00
_cell.angle_beta   90.00
_cell.angle_gamma   90.00
#
_symmetry.space_group_name_H-M   'P 1'
#
loop_
_entity.id
_entity.type
_entity.pdbx_description
1 polymer ?
#
loop_
_entity_poly.entity_id
_entity_poly.type
_entity_poly.pdbx_seq_one_letter_code
_entity_poly.pdbx_strand_id
1 'polypeptide(L)'
;MLTSAVTLWLTVLYLLLLQIRYLWFSRICSVPVHMSKNAMGVAILAVAYWGNANFQTLTIYLAHNPSYDTVNPLQGPAQLASIVGIMTGTLIQIWFNPRLVTQTELLFVASVVNWILVFVLEAFVFPYQSSDVPISCGVSTSSNCFLYDGIPHSWYLSGVIATGVGLIAIAAIYIHEVQSPHDRHISKTNSVLRYLNVTCFRGVVTTMHGCTGVNPRGELTVDHGILLVKNMFQVSTKVISRTSNAYYCLLFELLPTHRLRCLYSQLVGSVLTIHVKEQVIICRSSYMHLLEMGLLDTDPVHGYLS
;
A
#
# COMPACT_ATOMS: atom_id res chain seq x y z
N MET A 1 1.40 -5.36 19.40
CA MET A 1 1.69 -6.20 18.22
C MET A 1 0.41 -6.64 17.52
N LEU A 2 -0.50 -7.38 18.19
CA LEU A 2 -1.80 -7.76 17.60
C LEU A 2 -2.60 -6.55 17.10
N THR A 3 -2.70 -5.49 17.91
CA THR A 3 -3.38 -4.24 17.53
C THR A 3 -2.80 -3.63 16.25
N SER A 4 -1.47 -3.50 16.18
CA SER A 4 -0.75 -2.97 15.01
C SER A 4 -0.98 -3.82 13.75
N ALA A 5 -0.95 -5.16 13.88
CA ALA A 5 -1.19 -6.07 12.77
C ALA A 5 -2.64 -6.00 12.26
N VAL A 6 -3.62 -5.96 13.17
CA VAL A 6 -5.05 -5.79 12.83
C VAL A 6 -5.28 -4.45 12.14
N THR A 7 -4.68 -3.36 12.64
CA THR A 7 -4.79 -2.05 11.98
C THR A 7 -4.19 -2.04 10.58
N LEU A 8 -3.02 -2.67 10.39
CA LEU A 8 -2.40 -2.77 9.07
C LEU A 8 -3.29 -3.58 8.13
N TRP A 9 -3.79 -4.73 8.58
CA TRP A 9 -4.66 -5.61 7.80
C TRP A 9 -5.96 -4.91 7.38
N LEU A 10 -6.66 -4.25 8.31
CA LEU A 10 -7.88 -3.50 8.00
C LEU A 10 -7.61 -2.37 6.99
N THR A 11 -6.49 -1.68 7.13
CA THR A 11 -6.14 -0.58 6.23
C THR A 11 -5.77 -1.12 4.83
N VAL A 12 -5.02 -2.21 4.75
CA VAL A 12 -4.70 -2.86 3.47
C VAL A 12 -5.97 -3.39 2.80
N LEU A 13 -6.85 -4.05 3.54
CA LEU A 13 -8.13 -4.54 3.02
C LEU A 13 -8.97 -3.39 2.46
N TYR A 14 -9.08 -2.28 3.20
CA TYR A 14 -9.77 -1.08 2.73
C TYR A 14 -9.17 -0.52 1.42
N LEU A 15 -7.84 -0.41 1.33
CA LEU A 15 -7.16 0.10 0.14
C LEU A 15 -7.30 -0.86 -1.06
N LEU A 16 -7.33 -2.16 -0.82
CA LEU A 16 -7.62 -3.17 -1.84
C LEU A 16 -9.05 -3.04 -2.37
N LEU A 17 -10.04 -2.83 -1.49
CA LEU A 17 -11.42 -2.57 -1.91
C LEU A 17 -11.51 -1.32 -2.79
N LEU A 18 -10.78 -0.24 -2.43
CA LEU A 18 -10.70 0.95 -3.27
C LEU A 18 -10.01 0.69 -4.61
N GLN A 19 -8.93 -0.09 -4.63
CA GLN A 19 -8.24 -0.47 -5.86
C GLN A 19 -9.19 -1.22 -6.79
N ILE A 20 -9.87 -2.24 -6.27
CA ILE A 20 -10.82 -3.06 -7.01
C ILE A 20 -11.98 -2.24 -7.53
N ARG A 21 -12.54 -1.34 -6.71
CA ARG A 21 -13.77 -0.64 -7.04
C ARG A 21 -13.59 0.55 -7.97
N TYR A 22 -12.56 1.37 -7.75
CA TYR A 22 -12.38 2.65 -8.44
C TYR A 22 -11.16 2.68 -9.37
N LEU A 23 -10.21 1.77 -9.18
CA LEU A 23 -8.94 1.74 -9.91
C LEU A 23 -8.68 0.37 -10.57
N TRP A 24 -9.73 -0.37 -10.91
CA TRP A 24 -9.64 -1.73 -11.47
C TRP A 24 -8.71 -1.81 -12.68
N PHE A 25 -8.77 -0.81 -13.56
CA PHE A 25 -7.95 -0.72 -14.78
C PHE A 25 -6.66 0.09 -14.58
N SER A 26 -6.40 0.59 -13.37
CA SER A 26 -5.22 1.39 -13.10
C SER A 26 -3.98 0.51 -12.94
N ARG A 27 -2.87 0.93 -13.54
CA ARG A 27 -1.55 0.33 -13.29
C ARG A 27 -0.96 0.78 -11.96
N ILE A 28 -1.46 1.86 -11.38
CA ILE A 28 -0.96 2.42 -10.12
C ILE A 28 -1.70 1.76 -8.95
N CYS A 29 -0.94 1.24 -7.98
CA CYS A 29 -1.48 0.58 -6.80
C CYS A 29 -1.73 1.62 -5.70
N SER A 30 -2.96 1.67 -5.20
CA SER A 30 -3.37 2.62 -4.15
C SER A 30 -2.67 2.37 -2.81
N VAL A 31 -2.34 1.12 -2.49
CA VAL A 31 -1.78 0.70 -1.19
C VAL A 31 -0.47 1.43 -0.85
N PRO A 32 0.62 1.28 -1.63
CA PRO A 32 1.89 1.95 -1.32
C PRO A 32 1.76 3.47 -1.41
N VAL A 33 0.95 3.99 -2.33
CA VAL A 33 0.75 5.43 -2.50
C VAL A 33 0.07 6.05 -1.29
N HIS A 34 -1.02 5.46 -0.80
CA HIS A 34 -1.73 5.97 0.36
C HIS A 34 -0.89 5.83 1.63
N MET A 35 -0.27 4.65 1.84
CA MET A 35 0.55 4.40 3.02
C MET A 35 1.81 5.27 3.08
N SER A 36 2.40 5.63 1.93
CA SER A 36 3.59 6.49 1.88
C SER A 36 3.35 7.91 2.40
N LYS A 37 2.09 8.34 2.43
CA LYS A 37 1.69 9.66 2.90
C LYS A 37 1.30 9.68 4.37
N ASN A 38 1.37 8.55 5.05
CA ASN A 38 0.97 8.41 6.44
C ASN A 38 2.14 7.88 7.29
N ALA A 39 2.36 8.46 8.47
CA ALA A 39 3.41 8.03 9.39
C ALA A 39 3.13 6.65 10.02
N MET A 40 1.87 6.20 9.99
CA MET A 40 1.44 4.93 10.60
C MET A 40 2.28 3.73 10.10
N GLY A 41 2.55 3.64 8.79
CA GLY A 41 3.31 2.52 8.24
C GLY A 41 4.74 2.45 8.77
N VAL A 42 5.43 3.60 8.80
CA VAL A 42 6.79 3.70 9.34
C VAL A 42 6.82 3.38 10.84
N ALA A 43 5.81 3.84 11.60
CA ALA A 43 5.69 3.53 13.02
C ALA A 43 5.48 2.03 13.27
N ILE A 44 4.62 1.36 12.49
CA ILE A 44 4.40 -0.09 12.59
C ILE A 44 5.70 -0.85 12.28
N LEU A 45 6.45 -0.43 11.25
CA LEU A 45 7.72 -1.05 10.89
C LEU A 45 8.78 -0.87 11.99
N ALA A 46 8.88 0.32 12.59
CA ALA A 46 9.80 0.59 13.68
C ALA A 46 9.47 -0.27 14.92
N VAL A 47 8.20 -0.36 15.29
CA VAL A 47 7.74 -1.24 16.39
C VAL A 47 8.00 -2.71 16.07
N ALA A 48 7.90 -3.12 14.80
CA ALA A 48 8.19 -4.49 14.38
C ALA A 48 9.66 -4.88 14.55
N TYR A 49 10.58 -4.03 14.09
CA TYR A 49 12.00 -4.29 14.27
C TYR A 49 12.46 -4.14 15.73
N TRP A 50 11.94 -3.14 16.46
CA TRP A 50 12.25 -2.98 17.88
C TRP A 50 11.77 -4.19 18.72
N GLY A 51 10.62 -4.75 18.37
CA GLY A 51 10.08 -5.95 19.01
C GLY A 51 10.71 -7.27 18.54
N ASN A 52 11.61 -7.26 17.55
CA ASN A 52 12.06 -8.48 16.88
C ASN A 52 12.77 -9.45 17.83
N ALA A 53 13.58 -8.95 18.77
CA ALA A 53 14.26 -9.80 19.74
C ALA A 53 13.29 -10.68 20.56
N ASN A 54 12.12 -10.14 20.91
CA ASN A 54 11.09 -10.89 21.63
C ASN A 54 10.43 -11.96 20.73
N PHE A 55 10.21 -11.64 19.45
CA PHE A 55 9.68 -12.61 18.48
C PHE A 55 10.65 -13.74 18.21
N GLN A 56 11.94 -13.43 18.04
CA GLN A 56 12.99 -14.42 17.88
C GLN A 56 13.08 -15.32 19.11
N THR A 57 13.10 -14.73 20.32
CA THR A 57 13.10 -15.51 21.58
C THR A 57 11.95 -16.50 21.63
N LEU A 58 10.72 -16.06 21.33
CA LEU A 58 9.54 -16.92 21.34
C LEU A 58 9.61 -18.01 20.25
N THR A 59 10.07 -17.64 19.05
CA THR A 59 10.18 -18.57 17.91
C THR A 59 11.21 -19.65 18.19
N ILE A 60 12.39 -19.28 18.70
CA ILE A 60 13.45 -20.23 19.08
C ILE A 60 12.93 -21.16 20.20
N TYR A 61 12.25 -20.60 21.21
CA TYR A 61 11.67 -21.38 22.30
C TYR A 61 10.69 -22.44 21.82
N LEU A 62 9.74 -22.07 20.97
CA LEU A 62 8.77 -23.02 20.41
C LEU A 62 9.42 -24.02 19.44
N ALA A 63 10.47 -23.63 18.71
CA ALA A 63 11.21 -24.54 17.83
C ALA A 63 11.98 -25.60 18.61
N HIS A 64 12.59 -25.24 19.75
CA HIS A 64 13.33 -26.16 20.62
C HIS A 64 12.41 -27.03 21.50
N ASN A 65 11.18 -26.58 21.77
CA ASN A 65 10.21 -27.27 22.63
C ASN A 65 8.95 -27.69 21.86
N PRO A 66 9.03 -28.73 21.00
CA PRO A 66 7.90 -29.17 20.18
C PRO A 66 6.73 -29.74 20.97
N SER A 67 6.87 -29.96 22.29
CA SER A 67 5.79 -30.45 23.16
C SER A 67 4.61 -29.46 23.31
N TYR A 68 4.77 -28.21 22.87
CA TYR A 68 3.72 -27.21 22.84
C TYR A 68 2.93 -27.25 21.51
N ASP A 69 2.15 -28.32 21.29
CA ASP A 69 1.36 -28.54 20.06
C ASP A 69 0.32 -27.46 19.75
N THR A 70 -0.05 -26.61 20.73
CA THR A 70 -1.11 -25.62 20.58
C THR A 70 -0.65 -24.32 19.91
N VAL A 71 0.65 -24.06 19.81
CA VAL A 71 1.19 -22.80 19.28
C VAL A 71 2.17 -23.07 18.16
N ASN A 72 1.81 -22.64 16.94
CA ASN A 72 2.66 -22.84 15.77
C ASN A 72 3.84 -21.86 15.78
N PRO A 73 5.11 -22.34 15.79
CA PRO A 73 6.31 -21.49 15.83
C PRO A 73 6.43 -20.56 14.62
N LEU A 74 5.76 -20.87 13.50
CA LEU A 74 5.88 -20.11 12.25
C LEU A 74 5.05 -18.82 12.23
N GLN A 75 4.13 -18.61 13.19
CA GLN A 75 3.23 -17.46 13.19
C GLN A 75 3.96 -16.12 13.40
N GLY A 76 4.94 -16.09 14.31
CA GLY A 76 5.75 -14.90 14.56
C GLY A 76 6.56 -14.46 13.33
N PRO A 77 7.38 -15.36 12.75
CA PRO A 77 8.10 -15.10 11.51
C PRO A 77 7.19 -14.68 10.35
N ALA A 78 6.04 -15.35 10.16
CA ALA A 78 5.08 -15.00 9.13
C ALA A 78 4.49 -13.60 9.32
N GLN A 79 4.20 -13.21 10.57
CA GLN A 79 3.69 -11.87 10.89
C GLN A 79 4.74 -10.79 10.57
N LEU A 80 6.00 -10.98 11.00
CA LEU A 80 7.07 -10.02 10.73
C LEU A 80 7.34 -9.89 9.23
N ALA A 81 7.48 -11.02 8.53
CA ALA A 81 7.65 -11.06 7.09
C ALA A 81 6.51 -10.34 6.36
N SER A 82 5.26 -10.51 6.82
CA SER A 82 4.08 -9.84 6.24
C SER A 82 4.13 -8.32 6.43
N ILE A 83 4.51 -7.83 7.61
CA ILE A 83 4.69 -6.40 7.85
C ILE A 83 5.77 -5.85 6.91
N VAL A 84 6.92 -6.50 6.83
CA VAL A 84 8.04 -6.07 5.98
C VAL A 84 7.66 -6.09 4.50
N GLY A 85 7.01 -7.16 4.02
CA GLY A 85 6.53 -7.28 2.66
C GLY A 85 5.58 -6.15 2.28
N ILE A 86 4.54 -5.90 3.07
CA ILE A 86 3.57 -4.81 2.84
C ILE A 86 4.27 -3.44 2.84
N MET A 87 5.22 -3.24 3.77
CA MET A 87 5.92 -1.97 3.91
C MET A 87 6.99 -1.73 2.85
N THR A 88 7.46 -2.76 2.13
CA THR A 88 8.51 -2.63 1.11
C THR A 88 8.09 -1.67 0.00
N GLY A 89 6.93 -1.91 -0.63
CA GLY A 89 6.40 -0.99 -1.64
C GLY A 89 6.13 0.41 -1.10
N THR A 90 5.72 0.52 0.16
CA THR A 90 5.46 1.81 0.83
C THR A 90 6.74 2.62 1.00
N LEU A 91 7.83 2.01 1.47
CA LEU A 91 9.13 2.68 1.64
C LEU A 91 9.71 3.14 0.31
N ILE A 92 9.62 2.30 -0.73
CA ILE A 92 10.03 2.68 -2.07
C ILE A 92 9.19 3.88 -2.55
N GLN A 93 7.88 3.87 -2.32
CA GLN A 93 7.02 4.99 -2.71
C GLN A 93 7.29 6.27 -1.89
N ILE A 94 7.71 6.17 -0.63
CA ILE A 94 8.20 7.32 0.17
C ILE A 94 9.43 7.94 -0.50
N TRP A 95 10.37 7.11 -0.98
CA TRP A 95 11.60 7.58 -1.63
C TRP A 95 11.32 8.43 -2.88
N PHE A 96 10.30 8.07 -3.66
CA PHE A 96 9.96 8.78 -4.89
C PHE A 96 8.99 9.96 -4.71
N ASN A 97 8.44 10.18 -3.50
CA ASN A 97 7.52 11.29 -3.20
C ASN A 97 8.19 12.65 -3.54
N PRO A 98 7.56 13.57 -4.30
CA PRO A 98 6.14 13.65 -4.70
C PRO A 98 5.70 12.87 -5.93
N ARG A 99 6.58 12.10 -6.58
CA ARG A 99 6.25 11.31 -7.78
C ARG A 99 5.64 9.96 -7.39
N LEU A 100 4.73 9.47 -8.22
CA LEU A 100 4.13 8.13 -8.12
C LEU A 100 5.00 7.10 -8.83
N VAL A 101 5.24 5.98 -8.15
CA VAL A 101 5.93 4.82 -8.75
C VAL A 101 4.91 4.01 -9.54
N THR A 102 5.05 4.00 -10.86
CA THR A 102 4.12 3.33 -11.77
C THR A 102 4.50 1.88 -12.08
N GLN A 103 5.75 1.48 -11.81
CA GLN A 103 6.22 0.10 -11.93
C GLN A 103 5.73 -0.79 -10.76
N THR A 104 4.41 -0.95 -10.64
CA THR A 104 3.79 -1.73 -9.56
C THR A 104 4.16 -3.21 -9.58
N GLU A 105 4.47 -3.76 -10.75
CA GLU A 105 4.99 -5.12 -10.89
C GLU A 105 6.34 -5.28 -10.17
N LEU A 106 7.24 -4.29 -10.31
CA LEU A 106 8.53 -4.29 -9.62
C LEU A 106 8.37 -4.11 -8.11
N LEU A 107 7.45 -3.23 -7.68
CA LEU A 107 7.09 -3.10 -6.26
C LEU A 107 6.57 -4.41 -5.68
N PHE A 108 5.72 -5.13 -6.42
CA PHE A 108 5.17 -6.41 -6.01
C PHE A 108 6.28 -7.47 -5.89
N VAL A 109 7.12 -7.63 -6.92
CA VAL A 109 8.24 -8.58 -6.89
C VAL A 109 9.18 -8.28 -5.72
N ALA A 110 9.56 -7.02 -5.52
CA ALA A 110 10.41 -6.62 -4.40
C ALA A 110 9.76 -6.95 -3.04
N SER A 111 8.45 -6.72 -2.91
CA SER A 111 7.70 -7.03 -1.68
C SER A 111 7.64 -8.53 -1.41
N VAL A 112 7.44 -9.36 -2.43
CA VAL A 112 7.42 -10.83 -2.32
C VAL A 112 8.81 -11.37 -1.99
N VAL A 113 9.86 -10.90 -2.67
CA VAL A 113 11.24 -11.29 -2.38
C VAL A 113 11.60 -10.94 -0.93
N ASN A 114 11.24 -9.73 -0.48
CA ASN A 114 11.52 -9.30 0.88
C ASN A 114 10.76 -10.15 1.91
N TRP A 115 9.50 -10.47 1.64
CA TRP A 115 8.70 -11.38 2.46
C TRP A 115 9.37 -12.75 2.59
N ILE A 116 9.77 -13.36 1.47
CA ILE A 116 10.41 -14.69 1.46
C ILE A 116 11.72 -14.67 2.25
N LEU A 117 12.57 -13.67 2.02
CA LEU A 117 13.87 -13.58 2.68
C LEU A 117 13.72 -13.42 4.20
N VAL A 118 12.88 -12.49 4.65
CA VAL A 118 12.64 -12.28 6.09
C VAL A 118 12.00 -13.53 6.70
N PHE A 119 11.02 -14.14 6.04
CA PHE A 119 10.38 -15.37 6.54
C PHE A 119 11.40 -16.50 6.69
N VAL A 120 12.25 -16.74 5.68
CA VAL A 120 13.23 -17.82 5.70
C VAL A 120 14.27 -17.61 6.82
N LEU A 121 14.76 -16.37 6.97
CA LEU A 121 15.72 -16.05 8.02
C LEU A 121 15.14 -16.28 9.42
N GLU A 122 13.96 -15.72 9.68
CA GLU A 122 13.33 -15.74 10.99
C GLU A 122 12.75 -17.11 11.37
N ALA A 123 12.27 -17.90 10.39
CA ALA A 123 11.67 -19.21 10.65
C ALA A 123 12.68 -20.37 10.60
N PHE A 124 13.71 -20.30 9.73
CA PHE A 124 14.57 -21.46 9.43
C PHE A 124 16.07 -21.22 9.62
N VAL A 125 16.54 -19.98 9.75
CA VAL A 125 17.99 -19.72 9.95
C VAL A 125 18.26 -19.39 11.40
N PHE A 126 17.64 -18.33 11.93
CA PHE A 126 17.92 -17.85 13.28
C PHE A 126 17.54 -18.84 14.40
N PRO A 127 16.43 -19.61 14.30
CA PRO A 127 16.11 -20.63 15.28
C PRO A 127 17.20 -21.68 15.44
N TYR A 128 17.70 -22.22 14.33
CA TYR A 128 18.66 -23.31 14.32
C TYR A 128 20.12 -22.87 14.49
N GLN A 129 20.40 -21.58 14.32
CA GLN A 129 21.72 -21.00 14.60
C GLN A 129 21.89 -20.65 16.09
N SER A 130 20.80 -20.57 16.85
CA SER A 130 20.84 -20.21 18.27
C SER A 130 21.04 -21.45 19.14
N SER A 131 21.90 -21.34 20.15
CA SER A 131 22.10 -22.39 21.17
C SER A 131 21.62 -21.91 22.53
N ASP A 132 21.19 -22.86 23.36
CA ASP A 132 20.73 -22.61 24.72
C ASP A 132 21.93 -22.44 25.65
N VAL A 133 22.12 -21.22 26.18
CA VAL A 133 23.16 -20.92 27.16
C VAL A 133 22.53 -20.82 28.54
N PRO A 134 22.88 -21.69 29.51
CA PRO A 134 22.31 -21.65 30.84
C PRO A 134 22.71 -20.36 31.56
N ILE A 135 21.76 -19.75 32.27
CA ILE A 135 22.00 -18.56 33.10
C ILE A 135 21.32 -18.71 34.47
N SER A 136 21.78 -17.95 35.46
CA SER A 136 21.11 -17.83 36.75
C SER A 136 19.68 -17.35 36.57
N CYS A 137 18.72 -18.11 37.09
CA CYS A 137 17.32 -17.71 37.11
C CYS A 137 17.14 -16.39 37.87
N GLY A 138 16.40 -15.44 37.30
CA GLY A 138 16.00 -14.21 38.02
C GLY A 138 15.04 -14.48 39.18
N VAL A 139 14.36 -15.63 39.18
CA VAL A 139 13.41 -16.07 40.21
C VAL A 139 13.55 -17.58 40.41
N SER A 140 13.52 -18.04 41.67
CA SER A 140 13.69 -19.46 42.03
C SER A 140 12.58 -20.39 41.52
N THR A 141 11.45 -19.85 41.10
CA THR A 141 10.29 -20.60 40.57
C THR A 141 10.27 -20.67 39.04
N SER A 142 11.26 -20.10 38.33
CA SER A 142 11.30 -20.17 36.86
C SER A 142 11.82 -21.53 36.39
N SER A 143 11.09 -22.18 35.48
CA SER A 143 11.55 -23.40 34.80
C SER A 143 12.41 -23.12 33.57
N ASN A 144 12.47 -21.87 33.11
CA ASN A 144 13.25 -21.46 31.94
C ASN A 144 14.36 -20.49 32.38
N CYS A 145 15.60 -20.99 32.48
CA CYS A 145 16.77 -20.21 32.89
C CYS A 145 17.91 -20.40 31.89
N PHE A 146 17.62 -20.04 30.66
CA PHE A 146 18.56 -20.04 29.55
C PHE A 146 18.35 -18.77 28.73
N LEU A 147 19.42 -18.32 28.09
CA LEU A 147 19.41 -17.27 27.08
C LEU A 147 19.81 -17.88 25.74
N TYR A 148 19.38 -17.24 24.66
CA TYR A 148 19.75 -17.61 23.31
C TYR A 148 20.91 -16.73 22.84
N ASP A 149 22.08 -17.32 22.62
CA ASP A 149 23.30 -16.58 22.24
C ASP A 149 23.25 -15.97 20.83
N GLY A 150 22.36 -16.48 19.97
CA GLY A 150 22.20 -15.98 18.61
C GLY A 150 21.52 -14.61 18.51
N ILE A 151 20.61 -14.29 19.45
CA ILE A 151 19.73 -13.12 19.37
C ILE A 151 20.47 -11.77 19.31
N PRO A 152 21.51 -11.50 20.14
CA PRO A 152 22.25 -10.24 20.09
C PRO A 152 22.85 -9.92 18.71
N HIS A 153 23.13 -10.96 17.90
CA HIS A 153 23.74 -10.84 16.58
C HIS A 153 22.71 -10.87 15.43
N SER A 154 21.56 -11.54 15.61
CA SER A 154 20.58 -11.77 14.54
C SER A 154 19.41 -10.77 14.51
N TRP A 155 19.11 -10.08 15.62
CA TRP A 155 17.89 -9.27 15.76
C TRP A 155 17.73 -8.14 14.72
N TYR A 156 18.85 -7.59 14.23
CA TYR A 156 18.87 -6.50 13.23
C TYR A 156 19.09 -7.00 11.80
N LEU A 157 19.53 -8.25 11.61
CA LEU A 157 20.02 -8.74 10.31
C LEU A 157 18.88 -8.82 9.28
N SER A 158 17.68 -9.25 9.68
CA SER A 158 16.50 -9.24 8.81
C SER A 158 16.16 -7.84 8.31
N GLY A 159 16.32 -6.81 9.17
CA GLY A 159 16.13 -5.41 8.79
C GLY A 159 17.17 -4.90 7.79
N VAL A 160 18.44 -5.29 7.96
CA VAL A 160 19.52 -4.93 7.02
C VAL A 160 19.27 -5.55 5.65
N ILE A 161 18.95 -6.85 5.59
CA ILE A 161 18.68 -7.56 4.35
C ILE A 161 17.44 -6.97 3.66
N ALA A 162 16.38 -6.71 4.42
CA ALA A 162 15.17 -6.12 3.90
C ALA A 162 15.36 -4.71 3.32
N THR A 163 16.21 -3.91 3.97
CA THR A 163 16.60 -2.59 3.47
C THR A 163 17.41 -2.71 2.18
N GLY A 164 18.31 -3.68 2.11
CA GLY A 164 19.09 -3.98 0.89
C GLY A 164 18.19 -4.29 -0.32
N VAL A 165 17.15 -5.12 -0.14
CA VAL A 165 16.16 -5.40 -1.19
C VAL A 165 15.47 -4.12 -1.66
N GLY A 166 15.07 -3.25 -0.72
CA GLY A 166 14.47 -1.96 -1.03
C GLY A 166 15.38 -1.05 -1.85
N LEU A 167 16.67 -0.96 -1.50
CA LEU A 167 17.66 -0.16 -2.23
C LEU A 167 17.89 -0.68 -3.65
N ILE A 168 17.97 -2.00 -3.83
CA ILE A 168 18.10 -2.62 -5.16
C ILE A 168 16.86 -2.30 -6.00
N ALA A 169 15.67 -2.39 -5.43
CA ALA A 169 14.42 -2.05 -6.13
C ALA A 169 14.38 -0.56 -6.54
N ILE A 170 14.81 0.35 -5.66
CA ILE A 170 14.93 1.79 -5.97
C ILE A 170 15.88 2.01 -7.15
N ALA A 171 17.08 1.39 -7.12
CA ALA A 171 18.04 1.49 -8.21
C ALA A 171 17.47 0.95 -9.53
N ALA A 172 16.76 -0.17 -9.49
CA ALA A 172 16.11 -0.75 -10.65
C ALA A 172 15.02 0.18 -11.24
N ILE A 173 14.25 0.89 -10.40
CA ILE A 173 13.27 1.89 -10.86
C ILE A 173 13.96 3.06 -11.56
N TYR A 174 15.07 3.56 -11.03
CA TYR A 174 15.85 4.62 -11.71
C TYR A 174 16.38 4.17 -13.06
N ILE A 175 16.95 2.96 -13.13
CA ILE A 175 17.46 2.39 -14.40
C ILE A 175 16.31 2.26 -15.40
N HIS A 176 15.18 1.73 -14.96
CA HIS A 176 13.99 1.58 -15.81
C HIS A 176 13.46 2.94 -16.28
N GLU A 177 13.45 3.97 -15.41
CA GLU A 177 13.06 5.33 -15.79
C GLU A 177 13.96 5.89 -16.89
N VAL A 178 15.28 5.72 -16.77
CA VAL A 178 16.25 6.22 -17.76
C VAL A 178 16.14 5.46 -19.09
N GLN A 179 15.90 4.15 -19.04
CA GLN A 179 15.80 3.31 -20.24
C GLN A 179 14.45 3.42 -20.97
N SER A 180 13.39 3.84 -20.27
CA SER A 180 12.07 3.94 -20.88
C SER A 180 12.05 5.08 -21.91
N PRO A 181 11.78 4.79 -23.21
CA PRO A 181 11.67 5.83 -24.22
C PRO A 181 10.56 6.80 -23.81
N HIS A 182 10.92 8.09 -23.78
CA HIS A 182 10.05 9.14 -23.27
C HIS A 182 8.83 9.33 -24.18
N ASP A 183 7.64 9.22 -23.58
CA ASP A 183 6.32 9.70 -23.99
C ASP A 183 6.01 9.79 -25.50
N ARG A 184 5.02 8.99 -25.92
CA ARG A 184 4.09 9.43 -26.98
C ARG A 184 3.66 10.85 -26.63
N HIS A 185 3.80 11.80 -27.56
CA HIS A 185 3.47 13.21 -27.33
C HIS A 185 2.07 13.38 -26.73
N ILE A 186 2.00 13.51 -25.40
CA ILE A 186 0.75 13.80 -24.71
C ILE A 186 0.49 15.28 -24.89
N SER A 187 -0.69 15.62 -25.42
CA SER A 187 -1.04 17.02 -25.63
C SER A 187 -0.96 17.78 -24.31
N LYS A 188 -0.37 18.98 -24.36
CA LYS A 188 -0.36 19.92 -23.21
C LYS A 188 -1.76 20.37 -22.81
N THR A 189 -2.78 20.10 -23.64
CA THR A 189 -4.19 20.36 -23.34
C THR A 189 -4.83 19.31 -22.44
N ASN A 190 -4.12 18.23 -22.08
CA ASN A 190 -4.67 17.14 -21.29
C ASN A 190 -5.25 17.66 -19.96
N SER A 191 -6.50 17.25 -19.70
CA SER A 191 -7.26 17.73 -18.55
C SER A 191 -6.63 17.40 -17.20
N VAL A 192 -5.91 16.27 -17.11
CA VAL A 192 -5.16 15.86 -15.91
C VAL A 192 -3.96 16.76 -15.68
N LEU A 193 -3.17 17.05 -16.72
CA LEU A 193 -2.02 17.97 -16.61
C LEU A 193 -2.47 19.37 -16.16
N ARG A 194 -3.55 19.87 -16.76
CA ARG A 194 -4.16 21.15 -16.40
C ARG A 194 -4.67 21.16 -14.95
N TYR A 195 -5.35 20.11 -14.53
CA TYR A 195 -5.86 19.96 -13.16
C TYR A 195 -4.74 19.84 -12.12
N LEU A 196 -3.67 19.12 -12.45
CA LEU A 196 -2.49 19.00 -11.60
C LEU A 196 -1.64 20.28 -11.60
N ASN A 197 -1.82 21.14 -12.59
CA ASN A 197 -1.01 22.32 -12.88
C ASN A 197 0.46 21.96 -13.15
N VAL A 198 0.68 20.93 -13.98
CA VAL A 198 2.01 20.47 -14.40
C VAL A 198 2.13 20.51 -15.92
N THR A 199 3.34 20.79 -16.42
CA THR A 199 3.63 20.86 -17.86
C THR A 199 3.91 19.50 -18.49
N CYS A 200 4.32 18.52 -17.67
CA CYS A 200 4.72 17.19 -18.10
C CYS A 200 4.47 16.18 -16.96
N PHE A 201 4.07 14.96 -17.33
CA PHE A 201 3.84 13.87 -16.37
C PHE A 201 5.12 13.37 -15.68
N ARG A 202 6.30 13.67 -16.21
CA ARG A 202 7.57 13.37 -15.55
C ARG A 202 7.66 13.98 -14.15
N GLY A 203 7.03 15.15 -13.93
CA GLY A 203 6.97 15.75 -12.59
C GLY A 203 6.06 15.00 -11.60
N VAL A 204 5.26 14.03 -12.08
CA VAL A 204 4.18 13.37 -11.32
C VAL A 204 4.38 11.86 -11.22
N VAL A 205 4.94 11.20 -12.23
CA VAL A 205 5.13 9.74 -12.26
C VAL A 205 6.56 9.37 -12.65
N THR A 206 7.04 8.21 -12.22
CA THR A 206 8.37 7.65 -12.60
C THR A 206 8.43 7.26 -14.07
N THR A 207 7.41 6.58 -14.59
CA THR A 207 7.25 6.28 -16.02
C THR A 207 5.79 6.38 -16.46
N MET A 208 5.55 6.80 -17.70
CA MET A 208 4.22 6.75 -18.31
C MET A 208 3.93 5.40 -18.97
N HIS A 209 4.90 4.49 -19.00
CA HIS A 209 4.70 3.15 -19.54
C HIS A 209 3.52 2.45 -18.83
N GLY A 210 2.55 1.98 -19.60
CA GLY A 210 1.31 1.38 -19.08
C GLY A 210 0.30 2.35 -18.46
N CYS A 211 0.65 3.62 -18.23
CA CYS A 211 -0.24 4.65 -17.69
C CYS A 211 -0.96 5.46 -18.77
N THR A 212 -0.71 5.14 -20.04
CA THR A 212 -1.41 5.72 -21.20
C THR A 212 -2.13 4.64 -21.98
N GLY A 213 -3.37 4.89 -22.35
CA GLY A 213 -4.19 4.04 -23.22
C GLY A 213 -4.57 4.75 -24.51
N VAL A 214 -5.19 4.02 -25.42
CA VAL A 214 -5.90 4.59 -26.58
C VAL A 214 -7.36 4.18 -26.44
N ASN A 215 -8.25 5.16 -26.39
CA ASN A 215 -9.70 4.93 -26.37
C ASN A 215 -10.14 4.29 -27.70
N PRO A 216 -11.25 3.53 -27.80
CA PRO A 216 -11.88 3.13 -29.06
C PRO A 216 -12.01 4.21 -30.14
N ARG A 217 -11.98 5.51 -29.78
CA ARG A 217 -11.98 6.65 -30.72
C ARG A 217 -10.60 7.01 -31.27
N GLY A 218 -9.54 6.32 -30.87
CA GLY A 218 -8.15 6.62 -31.23
C GLY A 218 -7.50 7.73 -30.38
N GLU A 219 -8.21 8.28 -29.39
CA GLU A 219 -7.73 9.35 -28.52
C GLU A 219 -6.85 8.81 -27.40
N LEU A 220 -5.81 9.55 -27.02
CA LEU A 220 -4.90 9.17 -25.95
C LEU A 220 -5.57 9.37 -24.59
N THR A 221 -5.68 8.30 -23.81
CA THR A 221 -6.19 8.33 -22.43
C THR A 221 -5.06 8.20 -21.41
N VAL A 222 -5.29 8.79 -20.24
CA VAL A 222 -4.36 8.77 -19.11
C VAL A 222 -4.98 8.02 -17.94
N ASP A 223 -4.19 7.23 -17.23
CA ASP A 223 -4.62 6.43 -16.09
C ASP A 223 -5.22 7.29 -14.95
N HIS A 224 -6.36 6.86 -14.41
CA HIS A 224 -7.04 7.50 -13.28
C HIS A 224 -6.18 7.51 -12.01
N GLY A 225 -5.31 6.49 -11.83
CA GLY A 225 -4.46 6.36 -10.67
C GLY A 225 -3.49 7.53 -10.50
N ILE A 226 -3.23 8.32 -11.54
CA ILE A 226 -2.37 9.50 -11.45
C ILE A 226 -2.94 10.54 -10.47
N LEU A 227 -4.27 10.61 -10.32
CA LEU A 227 -4.92 11.51 -9.36
C LEU A 227 -4.60 11.18 -7.90
N LEU A 228 -4.11 9.96 -7.62
CA LEU A 228 -3.66 9.60 -6.28
C LEU A 228 -2.53 10.49 -5.79
N VAL A 229 -1.78 11.18 -6.67
CA VAL A 229 -0.77 12.16 -6.27
C VAL A 229 -1.37 13.26 -5.38
N LYS A 230 -2.58 13.74 -5.70
CA LYS A 230 -3.33 14.74 -4.92
C LYS A 230 -4.35 14.12 -3.95
N ASN A 231 -4.22 12.83 -3.63
CA ASN A 231 -5.20 12.11 -2.80
C ASN A 231 -6.62 12.21 -3.37
N MET A 232 -6.76 12.07 -4.70
CA MET A 232 -8.04 12.14 -5.40
C MET A 232 -8.26 10.83 -6.16
N PHE A 233 -9.53 10.43 -6.31
CA PHE A 233 -9.93 9.31 -7.15
C PHE A 233 -11.29 9.60 -7.79
N GLN A 234 -11.52 9.00 -8.96
CA GLN A 234 -12.80 9.09 -9.63
C GLN A 234 -13.78 8.13 -8.96
N VAL A 235 -14.86 8.67 -8.40
CA VAL A 235 -15.87 7.87 -7.70
C VAL A 235 -17.00 7.46 -8.64
N SER A 236 -17.28 8.30 -9.63
CA SER A 236 -18.31 8.09 -10.65
C SER A 236 -17.85 8.67 -11.99
N THR A 237 -18.52 8.32 -13.09
CA THR A 237 -18.28 8.89 -14.43
C THR A 237 -18.32 10.43 -14.44
N LYS A 238 -19.07 11.03 -13.51
CA LYS A 238 -19.31 12.47 -13.44
C LYS A 238 -18.44 13.19 -12.41
N VAL A 239 -17.80 12.46 -11.49
CA VAL A 239 -17.31 13.06 -10.24
C VAL A 239 -15.99 12.46 -9.74
N ILE A 240 -15.07 13.35 -9.35
CA ILE A 240 -13.85 13.05 -8.59
C ILE A 240 -13.99 13.56 -7.15
N SER A 241 -13.54 12.76 -6.18
CA SER A 241 -13.49 13.14 -4.76
C SER A 241 -12.14 12.80 -4.12
N ARG A 242 -11.92 13.32 -2.91
CA ARG A 242 -10.73 13.05 -2.09
C ARG A 242 -10.78 11.65 -1.52
N THR A 243 -9.64 10.96 -1.41
CA THR A 243 -9.49 9.62 -0.79
C THR A 243 -10.05 9.58 0.62
N SER A 244 -9.97 10.69 1.36
CA SER A 244 -10.59 10.81 2.69
C SER A 244 -12.10 10.59 2.68
N ASN A 245 -12.79 10.80 1.56
CA ASN A 245 -14.24 10.61 1.47
C ASN A 245 -14.62 9.24 0.91
N ALA A 246 -13.64 8.43 0.48
CA ALA A 246 -13.89 7.18 -0.23
C ALA A 246 -14.61 6.14 0.62
N TYR A 247 -14.36 6.13 1.93
CA TYR A 247 -15.05 5.21 2.82
C TYR A 247 -16.55 5.51 2.89
N TYR A 248 -16.96 6.79 2.82
CA TYR A 248 -18.37 7.15 2.76
C TYR A 248 -19.01 6.65 1.46
N CYS A 249 -18.30 6.77 0.34
CA CYS A 249 -18.77 6.30 -0.97
C CYS A 249 -18.95 4.77 -0.98
N LEU A 250 -17.94 4.02 -0.51
CA LEU A 250 -18.04 2.56 -0.40
C LEU A 250 -19.21 2.12 0.49
N LEU A 251 -19.34 2.71 1.68
CA LEU A 251 -20.44 2.40 2.59
C LEU A 251 -21.80 2.72 1.97
N PHE A 252 -21.91 3.85 1.26
CA PHE A 252 -23.15 4.22 0.56
C PHE A 252 -23.54 3.19 -0.51
N GLU A 253 -22.58 2.66 -1.26
CA GLU A 253 -22.82 1.63 -2.28
C GLU A 253 -23.28 0.30 -1.65
N LEU A 254 -22.76 -0.05 -0.47
CA LEU A 254 -23.13 -1.24 0.29
C LEU A 254 -24.56 -1.19 0.88
N LEU A 255 -25.15 0.00 1.03
CA LEU A 255 -26.51 0.13 1.57
C LEU A 255 -27.55 -0.40 0.56
N PRO A 256 -28.44 -1.34 0.96
CA PRO A 256 -29.33 -2.00 0.02
C PRO A 256 -30.56 -1.18 -0.37
N THR A 257 -31.07 -0.32 0.53
CA THR A 257 -32.34 0.40 0.32
C THR A 257 -32.14 1.89 0.08
N HIS A 258 -32.99 2.47 -0.79
CA HIS A 258 -32.97 3.91 -1.09
C HIS A 258 -33.20 4.79 0.16
N ARG A 259 -34.04 4.34 1.10
CA ARG A 259 -34.29 5.06 2.36
C ARG A 259 -33.03 5.15 3.22
N LEU A 260 -32.31 4.04 3.40
CA LEU A 260 -31.04 4.03 4.13
C LEU A 260 -29.99 4.91 3.44
N ARG A 261 -29.92 4.85 2.11
CA ARG A 261 -29.02 5.71 1.32
C ARG A 261 -29.34 7.20 1.51
N CYS A 262 -30.61 7.58 1.51
CA CYS A 262 -31.04 8.96 1.73
C CYS A 262 -30.65 9.43 3.14
N LEU A 263 -30.97 8.64 4.17
CA LEU A 263 -30.60 8.94 5.56
C LEU A 263 -29.08 9.06 5.73
N TYR A 264 -28.32 8.10 5.20
CA TYR A 264 -26.87 8.12 5.27
C TYR A 264 -26.27 9.32 4.53
N SER A 265 -26.80 9.66 3.35
CA SER A 265 -26.37 10.83 2.59
C SER A 265 -26.65 12.15 3.34
N GLN A 266 -27.73 12.22 4.11
CA GLN A 266 -28.03 13.36 4.98
C GLN A 266 -27.08 13.42 6.19
N LEU A 267 -26.76 12.26 6.78
CA LEU A 267 -25.85 12.17 7.92
C LEU A 267 -24.41 12.56 7.57
N VAL A 268 -23.91 12.12 6.41
CA VAL A 268 -22.56 12.49 5.93
C VAL A 268 -22.50 13.97 5.52
N GLY A 269 -23.63 14.53 5.04
CA GLY A 269 -23.71 15.89 4.56
C GLY A 269 -23.21 16.05 3.12
N SER A 270 -22.82 17.28 2.77
CA SER A 270 -22.31 17.60 1.44
C SER A 270 -20.79 17.45 1.39
N VAL A 271 -20.27 16.83 0.34
CA VAL A 271 -18.85 16.56 0.16
C VAL A 271 -18.35 17.36 -1.05
N LEU A 272 -17.14 17.91 -0.95
CA LEU A 272 -16.50 18.61 -2.06
C LEU A 272 -16.16 17.63 -3.19
N THR A 273 -16.62 17.96 -4.38
CA THR A 273 -16.45 17.16 -5.58
C THR A 273 -15.98 18.00 -6.76
N ILE A 274 -15.30 17.37 -7.71
CA ILE A 274 -14.84 17.98 -8.96
C ILE A 274 -15.55 17.28 -10.11
N HIS A 275 -16.08 18.07 -11.03
CA HIS A 275 -16.88 17.57 -12.14
C HIS A 275 -16.02 16.98 -13.25
N VAL A 276 -16.47 15.86 -13.79
CA VAL A 276 -15.94 15.22 -14.98
C VAL A 276 -17.06 15.14 -16.00
N LYS A 277 -16.77 15.50 -17.24
CA LYS A 277 -17.70 15.34 -18.36
C LYS A 277 -16.96 14.69 -19.49
N GLU A 278 -17.51 13.61 -20.03
CA GLU A 278 -16.93 12.90 -21.18
C GLU A 278 -15.44 12.57 -20.94
N GLN A 279 -15.09 12.06 -19.76
CA GLN A 279 -13.70 11.73 -19.37
C GLN A 279 -12.71 12.93 -19.36
N VAL A 280 -13.22 14.16 -19.37
CA VAL A 280 -12.45 15.40 -19.23
C VAL A 280 -12.72 16.01 -17.85
N ILE A 281 -11.65 16.31 -17.11
CA ILE A 281 -11.77 17.00 -15.82
C ILE A 281 -12.19 18.45 -16.06
N ILE A 282 -13.42 18.79 -15.68
CA ILE A 282 -13.89 20.17 -15.64
C ILE A 282 -13.34 20.76 -14.35
N CYS A 283 -12.55 21.82 -14.43
CA CYS A 283 -12.01 22.54 -13.26
C CYS A 283 -13.09 23.34 -12.48
N ARG A 284 -14.28 22.76 -12.33
CA ARG A 284 -15.40 23.25 -11.52
C ARG A 284 -15.57 22.30 -10.34
N SER A 285 -15.59 22.87 -9.15
CA SER A 285 -15.88 22.14 -7.92
C SER A 285 -17.24 22.55 -7.37
N SER A 286 -17.97 21.61 -6.78
CA SER A 286 -19.20 21.88 -6.04
C SER A 286 -19.27 21.02 -4.79
N TYR A 287 -20.16 21.37 -3.87
CA TYR A 287 -20.53 20.50 -2.77
C TYR A 287 -21.75 19.70 -3.20
N MET A 288 -21.66 18.36 -3.12
CA MET A 288 -22.74 17.45 -3.51
C MET A 288 -23.00 16.46 -2.39
N HIS A 289 -24.26 16.07 -2.24
CA HIS A 289 -24.62 14.93 -1.40
C HIS A 289 -24.25 13.62 -2.09
N LEU A 290 -23.99 12.56 -1.32
CA LEU A 290 -23.63 11.23 -1.87
C LEU A 290 -24.66 10.71 -2.87
N LEU A 291 -25.95 11.01 -2.64
CA LEU A 291 -27.04 10.64 -3.53
C LEU A 291 -26.95 11.30 -4.92
N GLU A 292 -26.38 12.51 -5.00
CA GLU A 292 -26.28 13.31 -6.22
C GLU A 292 -25.02 12.98 -7.05
N MET A 293 -24.06 12.27 -6.46
CA MET A 293 -22.78 11.96 -7.10
C MET A 293 -22.86 10.88 -8.18
N GLY A 294 -24.01 10.22 -8.35
CA GLY A 294 -24.16 9.15 -9.34
C GLY A 294 -23.26 7.95 -9.06
N LEU A 295 -23.07 7.58 -7.79
CA LEU A 295 -22.19 6.45 -7.37
C LEU A 295 -22.65 5.09 -7.89
N LEU A 296 -23.93 4.98 -8.26
CA LEU A 296 -24.56 3.75 -8.75
C LEU A 296 -24.52 3.63 -10.27
N ASP A 297 -24.05 4.65 -10.99
CA ASP A 297 -23.83 4.55 -12.44
C ASP A 297 -22.61 3.62 -12.66
N THR A 298 -22.88 2.40 -13.14
CA THR A 298 -21.90 1.29 -13.24
C THR A 298 -21.02 1.33 -14.49
N ASP A 299 -21.02 2.42 -15.24
CA ASP A 299 -20.26 2.47 -16.48
C ASP A 299 -18.76 2.39 -16.20
N PRO A 300 -18.04 1.41 -16.81
CA PRO A 300 -16.61 1.27 -16.62
C PRO A 300 -15.91 2.51 -17.18
N VAL A 301 -15.19 3.22 -16.31
CA VAL A 301 -14.43 4.40 -16.72
C VAL A 301 -13.07 3.96 -17.26
N HIS A 302 -12.73 4.39 -18.49
CA HIS A 302 -11.49 4.04 -19.19
C HIS A 302 -10.59 5.28 -19.40
N GLY A 303 -9.82 5.63 -18.37
CA GLY A 303 -8.93 6.78 -18.31
C GLY A 303 -9.56 8.16 -18.50
N TYR A 304 -8.71 9.18 -18.45
CA TYR A 304 -9.02 10.58 -18.80
C TYR A 304 -8.54 10.93 -20.20
N LEU A 305 -9.35 11.67 -20.95
CA LEU A 305 -8.99 12.13 -22.30
C LEU A 305 -8.06 13.35 -22.27
N SER A 306 -7.24 13.43 -23.34
CA SER A 306 -6.31 14.52 -23.64
C SER A 306 -6.95 15.75 -24.26
#